data_AF-A0A9Q6I2D0-F1
#
_entry.id   AF-A0A9Q6I2D0-F1
#
_cell.length_a   1.000
_cell.length_b   1.000
_cell.length_c   1.000
_cell.angle_alpha   90.00
_cell.angle_beta   90.00
_cell.angle_gamma   90.00
#
_symmetry.space_group_name_H-M   'P 1'
#
loop_
_entity.id
_entity.type
_entity.pdbx_description
1 polymer ?
#
loop_
_entity_poly.entity_id
_entity_poly.type
_entity_poly.pdbx_seq_one_letter_code
_entity_poly.pdbx_strand_id
1 'polypeptide(L)'
;MYLRPDEVARVLEKVGFEVDEITPRAYGYRRGDNYVYVNREARMGRTALVIHPTLKEKSQPFAEPASEMKTCDHYTQFPLYLAGDTQEHYGIPHGFSSRMALERYLQSVFG
;
A
#
# COMPACT_ATOMS: atom_id res chain seq x y z
N MET A 1 17.36 -5.22 3.33
CA MET A 1 16.66 -5.32 2.03
C MET A 1 15.16 -5.21 2.30
N TYR A 2 14.39 -4.51 1.46
CA TYR A 2 12.93 -4.44 1.62
C TYR A 2 12.23 -5.60 0.89
N LEU A 3 11.03 -5.96 1.35
CA LEU A 3 10.16 -6.93 0.71
C LEU A 3 9.77 -6.47 -0.69
N ARG A 4 9.92 -7.35 -1.67
CA ARG A 4 9.47 -7.08 -3.04
C ARG A 4 7.93 -7.09 -3.12
N PRO A 5 7.34 -6.50 -4.17
CA PRO A 5 5.88 -6.45 -4.35
C PRO A 5 5.21 -7.82 -4.18
N ASP A 6 5.77 -8.88 -4.78
CA ASP A 6 5.19 -10.23 -4.68
C ASP A 6 5.27 -10.82 -3.26
N GLU A 7 6.23 -10.38 -2.45
CA GLU A 7 6.31 -10.79 -1.04
C GLU A 7 5.31 -10.04 -0.17
N VAL A 8 5.07 -8.76 -0.46
CA VAL A 8 4.02 -7.97 0.20
C VAL A 8 2.65 -8.56 -0.11
N ALA A 9 2.38 -8.88 -1.38
CA ALA A 9 1.17 -9.56 -1.84
C ALA A 9 0.88 -10.85 -1.05
N ARG A 10 1.88 -11.74 -0.94
CA ARG A 10 1.75 -12.99 -0.16
C ARG A 10 1.41 -12.76 1.31
N VAL A 11 1.94 -11.70 1.93
CA VAL A 11 1.65 -11.37 3.32
C VAL A 11 0.22 -10.83 3.45
N LEU A 12 -0.23 -9.99 2.52
CA LEU A 12 -1.60 -9.49 2.49
C LEU A 12 -2.61 -10.65 2.42
N GLU A 13 -2.40 -11.59 1.51
CA GLU A 13 -3.22 -12.81 1.38
C GLU A 13 -3.23 -13.63 2.67
N LYS A 14 -2.05 -13.83 3.28
CA LYS A 14 -1.92 -14.55 4.55
C LYS A 14 -2.73 -13.91 5.69
N VAL A 15 -2.82 -12.58 5.74
CA VAL A 15 -3.59 -11.87 6.79
C VAL A 15 -5.04 -11.57 6.40
N GLY A 16 -5.53 -12.20 5.33
CA GLY A 16 -6.93 -12.19 4.92
C GLY A 16 -7.35 -11.01 4.04
N PHE A 17 -6.41 -10.32 3.39
CA PHE A 17 -6.77 -9.47 2.25
C PHE A 17 -6.96 -10.33 1.01
N GLU A 18 -8.02 -10.04 0.26
CA GLU A 18 -8.31 -10.69 -1.01
C GLU A 18 -7.91 -9.77 -2.16
N VAL A 19 -7.47 -10.36 -3.27
CA VAL A 19 -7.18 -9.61 -4.50
C VAL A 19 -8.50 -9.08 -5.06
N ASP A 20 -8.58 -7.77 -5.24
CA ASP A 20 -9.73 -7.10 -5.88
C ASP A 20 -9.42 -6.71 -7.33
N GLU A 21 -8.22 -6.20 -7.58
CA GLU A 21 -7.81 -5.71 -8.90
C GLU A 21 -6.36 -6.07 -9.21
N ILE A 22 -6.07 -6.46 -10.44
CA ILE A 22 -4.70 -6.68 -10.93
C ILE A 22 -4.48 -5.81 -12.16
N THR A 23 -3.55 -4.86 -12.06
CA THR A 23 -3.13 -4.02 -13.18
C THR A 23 -1.63 -4.22 -13.44
N PRO A 24 -1.10 -3.77 -14.59
CA PRO A 24 0.34 -3.82 -14.86
C PRO A 24 1.19 -3.08 -13.82
N ARG A 25 0.63 -2.06 -13.16
CA ARG A 25 1.35 -1.18 -12.21
C ARG A 25 1.03 -1.46 -10.74
N ALA A 26 -0.11 -2.08 -10.44
CA ALA A 26 -0.56 -2.29 -9.07
C ALA A 26 -1.35 -3.60 -8.87
N TYR A 27 -1.35 -4.13 -7.65
CA TYR A 27 -2.35 -5.08 -7.19
C TYR A 27 -3.23 -4.39 -6.14
N GLY A 28 -4.54 -4.33 -6.35
CA GLY A 28 -5.52 -3.88 -5.38
C GLY A 28 -5.94 -5.02 -4.46
N TYR A 29 -5.92 -4.76 -3.16
CA TYR A 29 -6.28 -5.73 -2.12
C TYR A 29 -7.33 -5.14 -1.17
N ARG A 30 -8.37 -5.93 -0.87
CA ARG A 30 -9.47 -5.53 0.01
C ARG A 30 -9.63 -6.50 1.20
N ARG A 31 -9.95 -5.95 2.37
CA ARG A 31 -10.38 -6.71 3.56
C ARG A 31 -11.48 -5.95 4.30
N GLY A 32 -12.74 -6.33 4.07
CA GLY A 32 -13.89 -5.53 4.49
C GLY A 32 -13.84 -4.15 3.83
N ASP A 33 -13.95 -3.08 4.62
CA ASP A 33 -13.87 -1.70 4.14
C ASP A 33 -12.42 -1.20 3.93
N ASN A 34 -11.42 -2.02 4.27
CA ASN A 34 -10.02 -1.62 4.14
C ASN A 34 -9.51 -1.94 2.74
N TYR A 35 -8.92 -0.94 2.09
CA TYR A 35 -8.32 -1.08 0.77
C TYR A 35 -6.84 -0.65 0.78
N VAL A 36 -5.98 -1.46 0.15
CA VAL A 36 -4.56 -1.16 -0.03
C VAL A 36 -4.11 -1.53 -1.44
N TYR A 37 -3.05 -0.89 -1.90
CA TYR A 37 -2.39 -1.26 -3.15
C TYR A 37 -0.99 -1.82 -2.89
N VAL A 38 -0.63 -2.85 -3.65
CA VAL A 38 0.76 -3.25 -3.84
C VAL A 38 1.28 -2.57 -5.10
N ASN A 39 2.29 -1.72 -4.96
CA ASN A 39 2.96 -1.06 -6.05
C ASN A 39 3.93 -2.02 -6.76
N ARG A 40 3.59 -2.48 -7.97
CA ARG A 40 4.42 -3.43 -8.73
C ARG A 40 5.69 -2.80 -9.28
N GLU A 41 5.72 -1.48 -9.42
CA GLU A 41 6.88 -0.73 -9.90
C GLU A 41 8.00 -0.65 -8.84
N ALA A 42 7.69 -0.94 -7.58
CA ALA A 42 8.62 -0.88 -6.45
C ALA A 42 9.61 -2.07 -6.44
N ARG A 43 10.47 -2.17 -7.46
CA ARG A 43 11.46 -3.27 -7.62
C ARG A 43 12.37 -3.46 -6.40
N MET A 44 12.64 -2.38 -5.67
CA MET A 44 13.46 -2.37 -4.45
C MET A 44 12.65 -2.44 -3.15
N GLY A 45 11.32 -2.57 -3.22
CA GLY A 45 10.45 -2.82 -2.07
C GLY A 45 10.12 -1.63 -1.15
N ARG A 46 10.87 -0.53 -1.23
CA ARG A 46 10.75 0.62 -0.31
C ARG A 46 9.36 1.29 -0.34
N THR A 47 8.63 1.21 -1.46
CA THR A 47 7.29 1.79 -1.63
C THR A 47 6.26 0.74 -2.07
N ALA A 48 6.50 -0.53 -1.71
CA ALA A 48 5.73 -1.66 -2.21
C ALA A 48 4.31 -1.72 -1.63
N LEU A 49 4.08 -1.33 -0.38
CA LEU A 49 2.74 -1.20 0.19
C LEU A 49 2.29 0.25 0.05
N VAL A 50 1.06 0.49 -0.38
CA VAL A 50 0.45 1.83 -0.40
C VAL A 50 -0.90 1.76 0.29
N ILE A 51 -1.06 2.54 1.35
CA ILE A 51 -2.30 2.60 2.14
C ILE A 51 -3.12 3.83 1.77
N HIS A 52 -4.41 3.78 2.12
CA HIS A 52 -5.32 4.91 1.92
C HIS A 52 -4.85 6.15 2.72
N PRO A 53 -4.89 7.38 2.16
CA PRO A 53 -4.40 8.59 2.82
C PRO A 53 -4.99 8.89 4.20
N THR A 54 -6.25 8.54 4.44
CA THR A 54 -6.90 8.73 5.76
C THR A 54 -6.25 7.91 6.88
N LEU A 55 -5.46 6.88 6.54
CA LEU A 55 -4.75 6.05 7.51
C LEU A 55 -3.36 6.61 7.86
N LYS A 56 -2.91 7.73 7.26
CA LYS A 56 -1.56 8.29 7.46
C LYS A 56 -1.24 8.45 8.95
N GLU A 57 -2.07 9.22 9.68
CA GLU A 57 -1.85 9.51 11.09
C GLU A 57 -1.91 8.25 11.96
N LYS A 58 -2.88 7.36 11.71
CA LYS A 58 -3.02 6.08 12.42
C LYS A 58 -1.80 5.17 12.20
N SER A 59 -1.22 5.20 10.99
CA SER A 59 -0.11 4.31 10.62
C SER A 59 1.26 4.76 11.14
N GLN A 60 1.42 6.06 11.37
CA GLN A 60 2.72 6.69 11.66
C GLN A 60 3.46 6.14 12.90
N PRO A 61 2.78 5.78 14.02
CA PRO A 61 3.44 5.15 15.16
C PRO A 61 4.02 3.75 14.87
N PHE A 62 3.55 3.08 13.80
CA PHE A 62 3.92 1.70 13.49
C PHE A 62 4.94 1.59 12.35
N ALA A 63 4.92 2.52 11.40
CA ALA A 63 5.91 2.62 10.36
C ALA A 63 5.95 4.04 9.76
N GLU A 64 7.16 4.54 9.53
CA GLU A 64 7.35 5.78 8.80
C GLU A 64 7.03 5.58 7.30
N PRO A 65 6.26 6.50 6.67
CA PRO A 65 6.10 6.50 5.22
C PRO A 65 7.44 6.63 4.48
N ALA A 66 7.57 5.97 3.35
CA ALA A 66 8.75 6.06 2.49
C ALA A 66 8.87 7.41 1.76
N SER A 67 7.73 8.08 1.55
CA SER A 67 7.57 9.45 1.06
C SER A 67 6.21 9.98 1.51
N GLU A 68 5.98 11.28 1.37
CA GLU A 68 4.72 11.91 1.80
C GLU A 68 3.49 11.36 1.08
N MET A 69 3.65 11.04 -0.21
CA MET A 69 2.64 10.42 -1.05
C MET A 69 3.30 9.69 -2.24
N LYS A 70 2.52 8.81 -2.88
CA LYS A 70 2.79 8.28 -4.22
C LYS A 70 1.51 8.42 -5.05
N THR A 71 1.64 8.99 -6.24
CA THR A 71 0.56 9.05 -7.22
C THR A 71 0.58 7.86 -8.17
N CYS A 72 -0.60 7.46 -8.65
CA CYS A 72 -0.80 6.46 -9.70
C CYS A 72 -2.25 6.57 -10.21
N ASP A 73 -2.43 6.50 -11.53
CA ASP A 73 -3.72 6.42 -12.20
C ASP A 73 -4.50 5.12 -11.87
N HIS A 74 -3.80 4.05 -11.49
CA HIS A 74 -4.43 2.79 -11.10
C HIS A 74 -4.91 2.72 -9.64
N TYR A 75 -4.68 3.75 -8.82
CA TYR A 75 -5.16 3.75 -7.44
C TYR A 75 -6.60 4.22 -7.31
N THR A 76 -7.49 3.70 -8.16
CA THR A 76 -8.89 4.16 -8.34
C THR A 76 -9.74 4.18 -7.07
N GLN A 77 -9.40 3.37 -6.06
CA GLN A 77 -10.08 3.34 -4.75
C GLN A 77 -9.57 4.39 -3.76
N PHE A 78 -8.51 5.13 -4.11
CA PHE A 78 -7.95 6.21 -3.29
C PHE A 78 -8.45 7.57 -3.80
N PRO A 79 -8.31 8.67 -3.03
CA PRO A 79 -8.72 9.99 -3.50
C PRO A 79 -7.87 10.49 -4.68
N LEU A 80 -8.50 11.28 -5.54
CA LEU A 80 -7.84 12.00 -6.63
C LEU A 80 -6.89 13.06 -6.10
N TYR A 81 -5.72 13.19 -6.73
CA TYR A 81 -4.77 14.25 -6.46
C TYR A 81 -5.09 15.50 -7.28
N LEU A 82 -5.83 16.43 -6.68
CA LEU A 82 -6.35 17.61 -7.38
C LEU A 82 -5.32 18.71 -7.70
N ALA A 83 -4.11 18.61 -7.13
CA ALA A 83 -3.06 19.62 -7.31
C ALA A 83 -2.09 19.30 -8.47
N GLY A 84 -2.28 18.17 -9.17
CA GLY A 84 -1.49 17.78 -10.33
C GLY A 84 -2.19 18.08 -11.66
N ASP A 85 -1.43 18.03 -12.75
CA ASP A 85 -1.94 18.20 -14.14
C ASP A 85 -2.59 16.93 -14.70
N THR A 86 -2.48 15.80 -13.99
CA THR A 86 -2.94 14.47 -14.41
C THR A 86 -4.03 13.96 -13.47
N GLN A 87 -4.95 13.15 -14.01
CA GLN A 87 -5.99 12.47 -13.22
C GLN A 87 -5.42 11.24 -12.50
N GLU A 88 -4.50 11.49 -11.57
CA GLU A 88 -3.92 10.44 -10.73
C GLU A 88 -4.54 10.42 -9.34
N HIS A 89 -4.56 9.24 -8.75
CA HIS A 89 -4.94 9.04 -7.36
C HIS A 89 -3.69 8.96 -6.50
N TYR A 90 -3.80 9.25 -5.20
CA TYR A 90 -2.64 9.24 -4.30
C TYR A 90 -2.84 8.37 -3.07
N GLY A 91 -1.75 7.75 -2.62
CA GLY A 91 -1.71 6.96 -1.40
C GLY A 91 -0.41 7.19 -0.62
N ILE A 92 -0.33 6.60 0.57
CA ILE A 92 0.84 6.73 1.44
C ILE A 92 1.71 5.48 1.31
N PRO A 93 2.92 5.60 0.73
CA PRO A 93 3.76 4.45 0.48
C PRO A 93 4.56 4.04 1.71
N HIS A 94 4.63 2.74 1.95
CA HIS A 94 5.44 2.10 2.98
C HIS A 94 6.27 0.96 2.38
N GLY A 95 7.36 0.66 3.05
CA GLY A 95 8.23 -0.47 2.74
C GLY A 95 8.68 -1.15 4.02
N PHE A 96 8.72 -2.48 4.01
CA PHE A 96 9.09 -3.29 5.16
C PHE A 96 10.31 -4.15 4.84
N SER A 97 11.20 -4.35 5.80
CA SER A 97 12.40 -5.19 5.65
C SER A 97 12.18 -6.66 6.00
N SER A 98 11.03 -7.01 6.59
CA SER A 98 10.68 -8.38 6.94
C SER A 98 9.17 -8.61 6.91
N ARG A 99 8.75 -9.86 6.63
CA ARG A 99 7.34 -10.27 6.62
C ARG A 99 6.68 -10.08 7.99
N MET A 100 7.40 -10.40 9.07
CA MET A 100 6.90 -10.22 10.42
C MET A 100 6.62 -8.75 10.77
N ALA A 101 7.45 -7.81 10.31
CA ALA A 101 7.19 -6.38 10.51
C ALA A 101 5.95 -5.92 9.75
N LEU A 102 5.78 -6.38 8.51
CA LEU A 102 4.58 -6.11 7.71
C LEU A 102 3.32 -6.70 8.35
N GLU A 103 3.36 -7.96 8.80
CA GLU A 103 2.22 -8.62 9.48
C GLU A 103 1.78 -7.85 10.73
N ARG A 104 2.73 -7.46 11.59
CA ARG A 104 2.45 -6.66 12.79
C ARG A 104 1.87 -5.29 12.43
N TYR A 105 2.43 -4.62 11.43
CA TYR A 105 1.91 -3.35 10.95
C TYR A 105 0.47 -3.48 10.46
N LEU A 106 0.18 -4.50 9.64
CA LEU A 106 -1.17 -4.74 9.13
C LEU A 106 -2.15 -5.04 10.25
N GLN A 107 -1.74 -5.79 11.28
CA GLN A 107 -2.55 -6.03 12.47
C GLN A 107 -2.80 -4.75 13.27
N SER A 108 -1.80 -3.90 13.49
CA SER A 108 -1.96 -2.66 14.25
C SER A 108 -2.82 -1.60 13.52
N VAL A 109 -2.70 -1.52 12.19
CA VAL A 109 -3.40 -0.50 11.39
C VAL A 109 -4.81 -0.95 11.02
N PHE A 110 -5.02 -2.23 10.72
CA PHE A 110 -6.28 -2.74 10.16
C PHE A 110 -6.98 -3.80 11.02
N GLY A 111 -6.36 -4.26 12.10
CA GLY A 111 -6.96 -5.21 13.06
C GLY A 111 -7.79 -4.53 14.13
#